data_AF-Q646U4-F1
#
_entry.id   AF-Q646U4-F1
#
_cell.length_a   1.000
_cell.length_b   1.000
_cell.length_c   1.000
_cell.angle_alpha   90.00
_cell.angle_beta   90.00
_cell.angle_gamma   90.00
#
_symmetry.space_group_name_H-M   'P 1'
#
loop_
_entity.id
_entity.type
_entity.pdbx_description
1 polymer ?
#
loop_
_entity_poly.entity_id
_entity_poly.type
_entity_poly.pdbx_seq_one_letter_code
_entity_poly.pdbx_strand_id
1 'polypeptide(L)' 'MNFKIYAIVALTAVLATPITAQQQQLCRADGCAYEYSLANDVVSKCCKAINADPIAFHDCCSKSCNTGSPCKSV' A
#
# COMPACT_ATOMS: atom_id res chain seq x y z
N MET A 1 23.42 -14.16 -50.55
CA MET A 1 22.56 -13.23 -49.78
C MET A 1 22.82 -13.48 -48.30
N ASN A 2 23.28 -12.47 -47.56
CA ASN A 2 23.72 -12.56 -46.16
C ASN A 2 22.57 -12.15 -45.22
N PHE A 3 21.96 -13.09 -44.50
CA PHE A 3 20.97 -12.78 -43.47
C PHE A 3 21.63 -12.71 -42.10
N LYS A 4 21.96 -11.47 -41.70
CA LYS A 4 22.35 -11.11 -40.34
C LYS A 4 21.15 -11.28 -39.41
N ILE A 5 21.23 -12.18 -38.44
CA ILE A 5 20.25 -12.29 -37.36
C ILE A 5 20.94 -11.85 -36.07
N TYR A 6 20.69 -10.59 -35.68
CA TYR A 6 21.03 -10.08 -34.35
C TYR A 6 19.99 -10.62 -33.37
N ALA A 7 20.32 -11.70 -32.67
CA ALA A 7 19.52 -12.20 -31.57
C ALA A 7 19.83 -11.37 -30.30
N ILE A 8 19.09 -10.28 -30.11
CA ILE A 8 19.09 -9.55 -28.84
C ILE A 8 18.17 -10.31 -27.89
N VAL A 9 18.75 -11.20 -27.09
CA VAL A 9 18.06 -11.85 -25.98
C VAL A 9 17.91 -10.81 -24.87
N ALA A 10 16.79 -10.09 -24.88
CA ALA A 10 16.39 -9.27 -23.74
C ALA A 10 15.90 -10.21 -22.63
N LEU A 11 16.80 -10.56 -21.72
CA LEU A 11 16.44 -11.16 -20.43
C LEU A 11 15.68 -10.11 -19.64
N THR A 12 14.35 -10.14 -19.73
CA THR A 12 13.50 -9.41 -18.80
C THR A 12 13.71 -10.02 -17.42
N ALA A 13 14.53 -9.36 -16.60
CA ALA A 13 14.63 -9.68 -15.19
C ALA A 13 13.24 -9.44 -14.58
N VAL A 14 12.49 -10.52 -14.37
CA VAL A 14 11.28 -10.51 -13.56
C VAL A 14 11.77 -10.20 -12.16
N LEU A 15 11.69 -8.93 -11.78
CA LEU A 15 11.79 -8.51 -10.39
C LEU A 15 10.62 -9.19 -9.67
N ALA A 16 10.88 -10.38 -9.13
CA ALA A 16 10.02 -10.98 -8.15
C ALA A 16 10.01 -10.01 -6.96
N THR A 17 9.01 -9.14 -6.93
CA THR A 17 8.72 -8.35 -5.73
C THR A 17 8.56 -9.38 -4.61
N PRO A 18 9.39 -9.34 -3.56
CA PRO A 18 9.21 -10.27 -2.47
C PRO A 18 7.79 -10.05 -1.97
N ILE A 19 7.00 -11.11 -2.01
CA ILE A 19 5.71 -11.21 -1.35
C ILE A 19 6.04 -11.16 0.13
N THR A 20 6.40 -9.97 0.62
CA THR A 20 6.30 -9.66 2.02
C THR A 20 4.84 -9.88 2.30
N ALA A 21 4.52 -10.91 3.08
CA ALA A 21 3.24 -10.98 3.76
C ALA A 21 3.13 -9.65 4.48
N GLN A 22 2.47 -8.67 3.84
CA GLN A 22 2.36 -7.33 4.37
C GLN A 22 1.46 -7.52 5.57
N GLN A 23 2.06 -7.72 6.75
CA GLN A 23 1.36 -7.53 8.00
C GLN A 23 0.68 -6.17 7.83
N GLN A 24 -0.64 -6.21 7.66
CA GLN A 24 -1.41 -5.02 7.39
C GLN A 24 -1.17 -4.12 8.58
N GLN A 25 -0.53 -2.98 8.32
CA GLN A 25 -0.34 -2.01 9.38
C GLN A 25 -1.72 -1.42 9.58
N LEU A 26 -2.32 -1.72 10.74
CA LEU A 26 -3.66 -1.26 11.08
C LEU A 26 -3.56 0.13 11.71
N CYS A 27 -4.57 0.98 11.47
CA CYS A 27 -4.66 2.27 12.12
C CYS A 27 -4.97 2.06 13.60
N ARG A 28 -4.08 2.55 14.45
CA ARG A 28 -4.24 2.61 15.92
C ARG A 28 -4.26 4.05 16.45
N ALA A 29 -4.59 5.01 15.57
CA ALA A 29 -4.74 6.40 15.97
C ALA A 29 -6.07 6.61 16.71
N ASP A 30 -6.09 7.56 17.64
CA ASP A 30 -7.31 7.95 18.33
C ASP A 30 -8.39 8.43 17.36
N GLY A 31 -9.64 8.02 17.60
CA GLY A 31 -10.77 8.29 16.71
C GLY A 31 -10.96 7.26 15.59
N CYS A 32 -10.02 6.34 15.40
CA CYS A 32 -10.22 5.19 14.50
C CYS A 32 -11.16 4.13 15.10
N ALA A 33 -11.90 3.46 14.23
CA ALA A 33 -12.69 2.30 14.61
C ALA A 33 -11.80 1.14 15.12
N TYR A 34 -12.38 0.18 15.82
CA TYR A 34 -11.66 -1.00 16.35
C TYR A 34 -10.81 -1.70 15.28
N GLU A 35 -9.67 -2.24 15.67
CA GLU A 35 -8.64 -2.82 14.78
C GLU A 35 -9.13 -3.82 13.74
N TYR A 36 -10.15 -4.61 14.08
CA TYR A 36 -10.71 -5.64 13.21
C TYR A 36 -12.04 -5.22 12.57
N SER A 37 -12.43 -3.96 12.71
CA SER A 37 -13.61 -3.43 12.02
C SER A 37 -13.32 -3.25 10.53
N LEU A 38 -14.34 -3.46 9.70
CA LEU A 38 -14.27 -3.21 8.27
C LEU A 38 -13.85 -1.76 7.97
N ALA A 39 -14.35 -0.80 8.76
CA ALA A 39 -14.01 0.61 8.63
C ALA A 39 -12.50 0.86 8.82
N ASN A 40 -11.90 0.26 9.85
CA ASN A 40 -10.47 0.40 10.09
C ASN A 40 -9.64 -0.30 9.01
N ASP A 41 -10.05 -1.50 8.55
CA ASP A 41 -9.36 -2.20 7.45
C ASP A 41 -9.30 -1.35 6.17
N VAL A 42 -10.42 -0.71 5.80
CA VAL A 42 -10.50 0.17 4.62
C VAL A 42 -9.57 1.37 4.76
N VAL A 43 -9.60 2.07 5.90
CA VAL A 43 -8.75 3.25 6.14
C VAL A 43 -7.27 2.85 6.20
N SER A 44 -6.95 1.74 6.86
CA SER A 44 -5.58 1.21 6.98
C SER A 44 -4.98 0.87 5.62
N LYS A 45 -5.74 0.19 4.74
CA LYS A 45 -5.29 -0.13 3.38
C LYS A 45 -5.05 1.13 2.56
N CYS A 46 -5.97 2.09 2.64
CA CYS A 46 -5.84 3.36 1.93
C CYS A 46 -4.61 4.16 2.41
N CYS A 47 -4.44 4.34 3.73
CA CYS A 47 -3.31 5.09 4.26
C CYS A 47 -1.97 4.42 3.98
N LYS A 48 -1.91 3.08 3.96
CA LYS A 48 -0.70 2.33 3.60
C LYS A 48 -0.34 2.45 2.11
N ALA A 49 -1.33 2.64 1.24
CA ALA A 49 -1.10 2.89 -0.18
C ALA A 49 -0.56 4.30 -0.46
N ILE A 50 -0.95 5.29 0.36
CA ILE A 50 -0.49 6.68 0.23
C ILE A 50 0.88 6.86 0.90
N ASN A 51 1.05 6.29 2.09
CA ASN A 51 2.20 6.52 2.95
C ASN A 51 2.86 5.19 3.33
N ALA A 52 4.07 4.97 2.83
CA ALA A 52 4.91 3.84 3.24
C ALA A 52 5.64 4.11 4.58
N ASP A 53 5.84 5.38 4.93
CA ASP A 53 6.47 5.78 6.18
C ASP A 53 5.52 5.61 7.38
N PRO A 54 5.98 5.04 8.52
CA PRO A 54 5.12 4.79 9.68
C PRO A 54 4.53 6.05 10.33
N ILE A 55 5.25 7.17 10.31
CA ILE A 55 4.80 8.44 10.91
C ILE A 55 3.72 9.05 10.01
N ALA A 56 3.98 9.11 8.71
CA ALA A 56 3.01 9.60 7.73
C ALA A 56 1.77 8.69 7.64
N PHE A 57 1.94 7.38 7.83
CA PHE A 57 0.83 6.44 7.97
C PHE A 57 -0.04 6.77 9.18
N HIS A 58 0.56 7.01 10.35
CA HIS A 58 -0.18 7.34 11.56
C HIS A 58 -0.94 8.67 11.44
N ASP A 59 -0.31 9.70 10.84
CA ASP A 59 -0.97 10.99 10.59
C ASP A 59 -2.15 10.84 9.62
N CYS A 60 -1.98 10.05 8.54
CA CYS A 60 -3.06 9.72 7.63
C CYS A 60 -4.23 9.03 8.34
N CYS A 61 -3.95 8.05 9.21
CA CYS A 61 -4.96 7.38 10.02
C CYS A 61 -5.71 8.37 10.92
N SER A 62 -4.99 9.21 11.66
CA SER A 62 -5.58 10.20 12.56
C SER A 62 -6.53 11.15 11.81
N LYS A 63 -6.10 11.71 10.67
CA LYS A 63 -6.94 12.59 9.86
C LYS A 63 -8.14 11.85 9.26
N SER A 64 -7.90 10.69 8.65
CA SER A 64 -8.92 9.92 7.94
C SER A 64 -10.02 9.43 8.86
N CYS A 65 -9.64 8.94 10.04
CA CYS A 65 -10.60 8.43 11.02
C CYS A 65 -11.46 9.54 11.65
N ASN A 66 -10.89 10.73 11.89
CA ASN A 66 -11.61 11.83 12.53
C ASN A 66 -12.39 12.71 11.55
N THR A 67 -11.91 12.85 10.32
CA THR A 67 -12.46 13.81 9.34
C THR A 67 -13.01 13.15 8.08
N GLY A 68 -12.78 11.84 7.90
CA GLY A 68 -13.15 11.11 6.69
C GLY A 68 -12.26 11.41 5.47
N SER A 69 -11.13 12.10 5.68
CA SER A 69 -10.19 12.51 4.61
C SER A 69 -8.73 12.36 5.07
N PRO A 70 -7.80 11.89 4.21
CA PRO A 70 -7.99 11.55 2.79
C PRO A 70 -8.70 10.21 2.53
N CYS A 71 -8.76 9.32 3.53
CA CYS A 71 -9.38 8.01 3.38
C CYS A 71 -10.73 7.95 4.09
N LYS A 72 -11.76 7.44 3.40
CA LYS A 72 -13.10 7.26 3.95
C LYS A 72 -13.44 5.79 4.04
N SER A 73 -13.81 5.32 5.24
CA SER A 73 -14.58 4.09 5.38
C SER A 73 -16.01 4.41 4.96
N VAL A 74 -16.46 3.86 3.83
CA VAL A 74 -17.79 4.09 3.24
C VAL A 74 -18.93 4.04 4.25
#